data_AF-A0A3L7R1G2-F1
#
_entry.id   AF-A0A3L7R1G2-F1
#
_cell.length_a   1.000
_cell.length_b   1.000
_cell.length_c   1.000
_cell.angle_alpha   90.00
_cell.angle_beta   90.00
_cell.angle_gamma   90.00
#
_symmetry.space_group_name_H-M   'P 1'
#
loop_
_entity.id
_entity.type
_entity.pdbx_description
1 polymer ?
#
loop_
_entity_poly.entity_id
_entity_poly.type
_entity_poly.pdbx_seq_one_letter_code
_entity_poly.pdbx_strand_id
1 'polypeptide(L)'
;MTTATTLHTHGHTTLDYDLPLHGAFNPSTTAQGTTPGSFAKRADVGGPYAFASPDTPGMPAPSDKTAWDFLPADWSCTRLSAAPVTPCTKATHDDTHASIEFQSARGQWMRVSYPKNFAAITQLEHARIGFITPEMIRVAQREPHLTAIEVRDEIAAGRMVIPANRVHLAHKLDPMAIGRASKTKINANMGASPISSGTHEEVEKLQWAEKWGADTVMDLSTGGNLDECREALCLNSTVPIGTVPIYSMIIGKKLEDLNEEI
;
A
#
# COMPACT_ATOMS: atom_id res chain seq x y z
N MET A 1 -22.18 38.83 48.14
CA MET A 1 -20.82 38.32 47.95
C MET A 1 -20.86 37.44 46.71
N THR A 2 -20.51 38.01 45.56
CA THR A 2 -20.54 37.33 44.27
C THR A 2 -19.09 37.25 43.81
N THR A 3 -18.49 36.07 43.92
CA THR A 3 -17.11 35.84 43.48
C THR A 3 -17.09 35.72 41.97
N ALA A 4 -16.57 36.76 41.30
CA ALA A 4 -16.27 36.72 39.88
C ALA A 4 -15.06 35.80 39.64
N THR A 5 -15.29 34.70 38.92
CA THR A 5 -14.22 33.82 38.46
C THR A 5 -13.50 34.49 37.30
N THR A 6 -12.31 35.01 37.53
CA THR A 6 -11.44 35.55 36.47
C THR A 6 -10.87 34.38 35.66
N LEU A 7 -11.41 34.15 34.46
CA LEU A 7 -10.77 33.26 33.48
C LEU A 7 -9.49 33.96 32.98
N HIS A 8 -8.34 33.45 33.41
CA HIS A 8 -7.06 33.84 32.83
C HIS A 8 -7.00 33.32 31.39
N THR A 9 -7.20 34.18 30.41
CA THR A 9 -6.80 33.92 29.02
C THR A 9 -5.28 33.92 28.98
N HIS A 10 -4.65 32.75 29.10
CA HIS A 10 -3.26 32.60 28.69
C HIS A 10 -3.20 32.86 27.19
N GLY A 11 -2.54 33.95 26.80
CA GLY A 11 -2.21 34.16 25.40
C GLY A 11 -1.39 32.98 24.94
N HIS A 12 -1.94 32.16 24.05
CA HIS A 12 -1.15 31.19 23.30
C HIS A 12 -0.20 31.99 22.40
N THR A 13 1.00 32.30 22.91
CA THR A 13 2.13 32.53 22.01
C THR A 13 2.31 31.21 21.26
N THR A 14 1.87 31.18 20.00
CA THR A 14 2.24 30.13 19.06
C THR A 14 3.75 30.20 18.93
N LEU A 15 4.43 29.39 19.74
CA LEU A 15 5.85 29.16 19.58
C LEU A 15 5.99 28.32 18.31
N ASP A 16 6.25 29.00 17.19
CA ASP A 16 6.69 28.36 15.96
C ASP A 16 8.10 27.83 16.21
N TYR A 17 8.19 26.52 16.45
CA TYR A 17 9.45 25.82 16.47
C TYR A 17 9.63 25.14 15.11
N ASP A 18 10.70 25.48 14.40
CA ASP A 18 11.12 24.71 13.24
C ASP A 18 11.59 23.32 13.70
N LEU A 19 10.83 22.30 13.34
CA LEU A 19 11.25 20.92 13.57
C LEU A 19 12.46 20.60 12.68
N PRO A 20 13.48 19.88 13.18
CA PRO A 20 14.65 19.51 12.40
C PRO A 20 14.32 18.37 11.43
N LEU A 21 13.45 18.67 10.45
CA LEU A 21 13.04 17.73 9.42
C LEU A 21 14.25 17.39 8.55
N HIS A 22 14.66 16.13 8.53
CA HIS A 22 15.76 15.64 7.69
C HIS A 22 15.29 15.25 6.27
N GLY A 23 14.25 15.92 5.76
CA GLY A 23 13.69 15.69 4.42
C GLY A 23 12.41 14.83 4.39
N ALA A 24 11.94 14.30 5.52
CA ALA A 24 10.58 13.77 5.65
C ALA A 24 9.54 14.89 5.80
N PHE A 25 8.27 14.58 5.49
CA PHE A 25 7.15 15.48 5.74
C PHE A 25 6.86 15.57 7.23
N ASN A 26 6.39 16.74 7.69
CA ASN A 26 5.88 16.89 9.05
C ASN A 26 4.64 15.99 9.23
N PRO A 27 4.65 15.02 10.14
CA PRO A 27 3.50 14.13 10.36
C PRO A 27 2.36 14.82 11.13
N SER A 28 2.60 15.99 11.72
CA SER A 28 1.57 16.79 12.38
C SER A 28 0.81 17.65 11.37
N THR A 29 -0.52 17.62 11.44
CA THR A 29 -1.40 18.50 10.66
C THR A 29 -1.31 19.97 11.06
N THR A 30 -0.85 20.27 12.28
CA THR A 30 -0.81 21.64 12.83
C THR A 30 0.60 22.09 13.26
N ALA A 31 1.64 21.35 12.86
CA ALA A 31 3.05 21.58 13.22
C ALA A 31 3.37 21.61 14.74
N GLN A 32 2.39 21.42 15.62
CA GLN A 32 2.57 21.46 17.09
C GLN A 32 2.95 20.10 17.71
N GLY A 33 2.96 19.03 16.92
CA GLY A 33 3.34 17.69 17.37
C GLY A 33 4.70 17.26 16.81
N THR A 34 5.62 16.85 17.68
CA THR A 34 6.75 16.02 17.28
C THR A 34 6.37 14.55 17.35
N THR A 35 6.75 13.78 16.34
CA THR A 35 6.76 12.32 16.40
C THR A 35 8.14 11.83 15.96
N PRO A 36 8.51 10.55 16.14
CA PRO A 36 9.74 10.02 15.57
C PRO A 36 9.90 10.30 14.06
N GLY A 37 8.79 10.43 13.32
CA GLY A 37 8.79 10.81 11.90
C GLY A 37 9.31 12.22 11.62
N SER A 38 9.25 13.14 12.60
CA SER A 38 9.76 14.50 12.49
C SER A 38 11.29 14.58 12.42
N PHE A 39 12.01 13.49 12.72
CA PHE A 39 13.48 13.41 12.66
C PHE A 39 13.95 12.48 11.54
N ALA A 40 13.03 12.11 10.64
CA ALA A 40 13.27 11.09 9.65
C ALA A 40 13.79 11.71 8.33
N LYS A 41 14.66 10.98 7.64
CA LYS A 41 15.09 11.18 6.25
C LYS A 41 13.91 11.06 5.29
N ARG A 42 14.03 11.59 4.07
CA ARG A 42 13.06 11.30 3.01
C ARG A 42 13.01 9.78 2.73
N ALA A 43 11.86 9.27 2.31
CA ALA A 43 11.75 7.89 1.82
C ALA A 43 12.72 7.64 0.66
N ASP A 44 13.49 6.57 0.72
CA ASP A 44 14.47 6.17 -0.30
C ASP A 44 13.78 5.49 -1.48
N VAL A 45 12.95 6.21 -2.23
CA VAL A 45 12.07 5.64 -3.27
C VAL A 45 12.83 4.80 -4.30
N GLY A 46 12.34 3.58 -4.53
CA GLY A 46 12.95 2.57 -5.43
C GLY A 46 14.31 2.02 -4.99
N GLY A 47 14.82 2.42 -3.82
CA GLY A 47 16.04 1.87 -3.22
C GLY A 47 15.81 0.67 -2.29
N PRO A 48 16.81 0.29 -1.48
CA PRO A 48 16.66 -0.76 -0.48
C PRO A 48 16.19 -0.27 0.89
N TYR A 49 16.35 1.01 1.22
CA TYR A 49 16.09 1.48 2.58
C TYR A 49 14.61 1.79 2.84
N ALA A 50 13.97 0.96 3.67
CA ALA A 50 12.60 1.19 4.14
C ALA A 50 12.51 2.20 5.32
N PHE A 51 13.66 2.57 5.90
CA PHE A 51 13.75 3.44 7.06
C PHE A 51 14.30 4.81 6.74
N ALA A 52 13.74 5.76 7.47
CA ALA A 52 14.11 7.15 7.46
C ALA A 52 14.82 7.57 8.77
N SER A 53 14.92 6.74 9.80
CA SER A 53 15.69 7.12 10.99
C SER A 53 17.19 7.06 10.69
N PRO A 54 18.02 7.98 11.22
CA PRO A 54 19.47 7.78 11.24
C PRO A 54 19.80 6.45 11.95
N ASP A 55 20.85 5.79 11.47
CA ASP A 55 21.29 4.51 12.01
C ASP A 55 21.61 4.67 13.50
N THR A 56 21.09 3.75 14.32
CA THR A 56 21.49 3.69 15.73
C THR A 56 22.96 3.27 15.79
N PRO A 57 23.85 4.01 16.48
CA PRO A 57 25.26 3.64 16.57
C PRO A 57 25.44 2.18 17.01
N GLY A 58 26.20 1.40 16.23
CA GLY A 58 26.47 -0.01 16.52
C GLY A 58 25.47 -1.01 15.92
N MET A 59 24.39 -0.56 15.27
CA MET A 59 23.52 -1.46 14.51
C MET A 59 24.18 -1.87 13.18
N PRO A 60 24.02 -3.13 12.73
CA PRO A 60 24.49 -3.54 11.41
C PRO A 60 23.73 -2.78 10.33
N ALA A 61 24.40 -2.55 9.19
CA ALA A 61 23.77 -1.90 8.05
C ALA A 61 22.56 -2.72 7.56
N PRO A 62 21.43 -2.07 7.23
CA PRO A 62 20.31 -2.75 6.61
C PRO A 62 20.71 -3.36 5.26
N SER A 63 20.00 -4.41 4.85
CA SER A 63 20.24 -5.05 3.55
C SER A 63 20.11 -4.05 2.40
N ASP A 64 20.95 -4.21 1.40
CA ASP A 64 20.94 -3.49 0.13
C ASP A 64 20.03 -4.12 -0.93
N LYS A 65 19.34 -5.22 -0.58
CA LYS A 65 18.47 -5.98 -1.46
C LYS A 65 17.04 -5.45 -1.45
N THR A 66 16.36 -5.64 -2.58
CA THR A 66 14.94 -5.37 -2.81
C THR A 66 14.28 -6.59 -3.43
N ALA A 67 12.98 -6.52 -3.74
CA ALA A 67 12.32 -7.58 -4.50
C ALA A 67 12.91 -7.79 -5.92
N TRP A 68 13.76 -6.88 -6.42
CA TRP A 68 14.53 -7.09 -7.64
C TRP A 68 15.61 -8.18 -7.52
N ASP A 69 16.05 -8.50 -6.31
CA ASP A 69 17.07 -9.52 -6.04
C ASP A 69 16.47 -10.93 -5.91
N PHE A 70 15.15 -11.04 -5.95
CA PHE A 70 14.37 -12.28 -5.77
C PHE A 70 13.40 -12.50 -6.94
N LEU A 71 13.87 -12.26 -8.16
CA LEU A 71 13.09 -12.50 -9.38
C LEU A 71 12.93 -14.01 -9.64
N PRO A 72 11.87 -14.42 -10.36
CA PRO A 72 11.76 -15.79 -10.87
C PRO A 72 12.97 -16.19 -11.73
N ALA A 73 13.24 -17.49 -11.85
CA ALA A 73 14.46 -18.00 -12.48
C ALA A 73 14.61 -17.63 -13.97
N ASP A 74 13.50 -17.41 -14.67
CA ASP A 74 13.38 -17.01 -16.08
C ASP A 74 13.24 -15.49 -16.26
N TRP A 75 13.49 -14.72 -15.21
CA TRP A 75 13.52 -13.26 -15.23
C TRP A 75 14.92 -12.74 -14.95
N SER A 76 15.24 -11.60 -15.56
CA SER A 76 16.46 -10.87 -15.25
C SER A 76 16.23 -9.36 -15.26
N CYS A 77 17.00 -8.65 -14.46
CA CYS A 77 16.98 -7.20 -14.40
C CYS A 77 18.42 -6.67 -14.44
N THR A 78 18.69 -5.67 -15.27
CA THR A 78 20.01 -5.07 -15.40
C THR A 78 19.89 -3.55 -15.46
N ARG A 79 20.75 -2.86 -14.70
CA ARG A 79 20.92 -1.40 -14.78
C ARG A 79 21.77 -1.07 -16.01
N LEU A 80 21.29 -0.16 -16.85
CA LEU A 80 22.00 0.31 -18.03
C LEU A 80 22.87 1.53 -17.68
N SER A 81 24.07 1.60 -18.26
CA SER A 81 25.03 2.69 -18.04
C SER A 81 24.68 3.99 -18.77
N ALA A 82 23.82 3.91 -19.79
CA ALA A 82 23.35 5.05 -20.57
C ALA A 82 21.89 4.83 -21.02
N ALA A 83 21.24 5.91 -21.47
CA ALA A 83 19.93 5.80 -22.10
C ALA A 83 20.03 4.93 -23.37
N PRO A 84 19.04 4.06 -23.63
CA PRO A 84 19.04 3.25 -24.83
C PRO A 84 18.92 4.10 -26.09
N VAL A 85 19.63 3.69 -27.14
CA VAL A 85 19.69 4.39 -28.45
C VAL A 85 18.31 4.53 -29.09
N THR A 86 17.39 3.60 -28.78
CA THR A 86 15.97 3.71 -29.09
C THR A 86 15.22 3.25 -27.84
N PRO A 87 14.55 4.15 -27.10
CA PRO A 87 13.73 3.75 -25.97
C PRO A 87 12.59 2.87 -26.48
N CYS A 88 12.71 1.56 -26.29
CA CYS A 88 11.63 0.66 -26.66
C CYS A 88 10.57 0.72 -25.55
N THR A 89 9.53 1.52 -25.78
CA THR A 89 8.31 1.52 -24.94
C THR A 89 7.48 0.25 -25.12
N LYS A 90 7.90 -0.63 -26.03
CA LYS A 90 7.32 -1.95 -26.30
C LYS A 90 8.38 -3.01 -26.05
N ALA A 91 7.94 -4.21 -25.66
CA ALA A 91 8.87 -5.31 -25.50
C ALA A 91 9.61 -5.60 -26.82
N THR A 92 10.93 -5.66 -26.77
CA THR A 92 11.75 -6.30 -27.80
C THR A 92 11.78 -7.80 -27.53
N HIS A 93 11.83 -8.62 -28.57
CA HIS A 93 11.68 -10.07 -28.42
C HIS A 93 12.87 -10.81 -29.04
N ASP A 94 13.42 -11.76 -28.29
CA ASP A 94 14.12 -12.90 -28.89
C ASP A 94 13.13 -14.08 -29.04
N ASP A 95 13.63 -15.25 -29.43
CA ASP A 95 12.79 -16.43 -29.64
C ASP A 95 12.05 -16.89 -28.36
N THR A 96 12.61 -16.59 -27.19
CA THR A 96 12.23 -17.13 -25.88
C THR A 96 11.76 -16.08 -24.87
N HIS A 97 12.32 -14.86 -24.91
CA HIS A 97 12.09 -13.80 -23.93
C HIS A 97 11.65 -12.49 -24.57
N ALA A 98 10.88 -11.74 -23.80
CA ALA A 98 10.56 -10.34 -24.01
C ALA A 98 11.47 -9.48 -23.12
N SER A 99 11.93 -8.34 -23.63
CA SER A 99 12.76 -7.38 -22.90
C SER A 99 12.17 -5.97 -23.02
N ILE A 100 11.99 -5.31 -21.89
CA ILE A 100 11.52 -3.92 -21.82
C ILE A 100 12.53 -3.05 -21.10
N GLU A 101 12.63 -1.80 -21.56
CA GLU A 101 13.51 -0.80 -20.98
C GLU A 101 12.72 0.40 -20.51
N PHE A 102 12.98 0.85 -19.30
CA PHE A 102 12.31 2.00 -18.73
C PHE A 102 13.22 2.75 -17.77
N GLN A 103 12.91 4.01 -17.56
CA GLN A 103 13.60 4.84 -16.58
C GLN A 103 12.92 4.72 -15.22
N SER A 104 13.71 4.52 -14.16
CA SER A 104 13.26 4.57 -12.77
C SER A 104 13.03 6.03 -12.31
N ALA A 105 12.34 6.22 -11.19
CA ALA A 105 12.18 7.49 -10.49
C ALA A 105 13.51 8.13 -10.11
N ARG A 106 14.58 7.33 -10.01
CA ARG A 106 15.95 7.79 -9.72
C ARG A 106 16.72 8.20 -10.98
N GLY A 107 16.06 8.21 -12.14
CA GLY A 107 16.67 8.50 -13.44
C GLY A 107 17.51 7.36 -14.01
N GLN A 108 17.57 6.21 -13.35
CA GLN A 108 18.35 5.05 -13.80
C GLN A 108 17.59 4.28 -14.87
N TRP A 109 18.28 3.88 -15.94
CA TRP A 109 17.70 3.02 -16.95
C TRP A 109 17.78 1.56 -16.54
N MET A 110 16.66 0.87 -16.60
CA MET A 110 16.50 -0.53 -16.25
C MET A 110 16.11 -1.31 -17.50
N ARG A 111 16.74 -2.46 -17.73
CA ARG A 111 16.28 -3.47 -18.68
C ARG A 111 15.78 -4.67 -17.89
N VAL A 112 14.55 -5.10 -18.17
CA VAL A 112 13.95 -6.30 -17.57
C VAL A 112 13.62 -7.27 -18.68
N SER A 113 14.13 -8.50 -18.56
CA SER A 113 13.83 -9.61 -19.46
C SER A 113 12.95 -10.62 -18.74
N TYR A 114 11.91 -11.11 -19.41
CA TYR A 114 10.90 -12.01 -18.87
C TYR A 114 10.35 -12.95 -19.97
N PRO A 115 9.67 -14.05 -19.63
CA PRO A 115 9.18 -15.00 -20.62
C PRO A 115 8.26 -14.37 -21.64
N LYS A 116 8.42 -14.71 -22.92
CA LYS A 116 7.66 -14.09 -24.02
C LYS A 116 6.13 -14.18 -23.88
N ASN A 117 5.64 -15.29 -23.31
CA ASN A 117 4.20 -15.54 -23.12
C ASN A 117 3.66 -15.06 -21.77
N PHE A 118 4.48 -14.35 -20.99
CA PHE A 118 4.07 -13.84 -19.69
C PHE A 118 3.04 -12.71 -19.86
N ALA A 119 1.93 -12.81 -19.12
CA ALA A 119 0.92 -11.78 -19.04
C ALA A 119 0.83 -11.28 -17.59
N ALA A 120 1.17 -10.02 -17.36
CA ALA A 120 1.04 -9.40 -16.05
C ALA A 120 -0.43 -9.31 -15.64
N ILE A 121 -0.73 -9.68 -14.38
CA ILE A 121 -2.07 -9.61 -13.78
C ILE A 121 -2.04 -8.72 -12.54
N THR A 122 -1.01 -8.88 -11.71
CA THR A 122 -0.84 -8.16 -10.45
C THR A 122 -0.13 -6.83 -10.67
N GLN A 123 -0.30 -5.92 -9.72
CA GLN A 123 0.37 -4.61 -9.74
C GLN A 123 1.90 -4.75 -9.66
N LEU A 124 2.41 -5.77 -8.95
CA LEU A 124 3.84 -6.10 -8.90
C LEU A 124 4.40 -6.48 -10.28
N GLU A 125 3.68 -7.33 -11.00
CA GLU A 125 4.09 -7.79 -12.33
C GLU A 125 4.08 -6.64 -13.33
N HIS A 126 3.02 -5.82 -13.35
CA HIS A 126 2.96 -4.61 -14.17
C HIS A 126 4.10 -3.64 -13.85
N ALA A 127 4.38 -3.41 -12.56
CA ALA A 127 5.45 -2.52 -12.15
C ALA A 127 6.83 -3.01 -12.59
N ARG A 128 7.09 -4.32 -12.48
CA ARG A 128 8.38 -4.92 -12.87
C ARG A 128 8.64 -4.86 -14.38
N ILE A 129 7.61 -4.84 -15.21
CA ILE A 129 7.75 -4.60 -16.65
C ILE A 129 7.66 -3.11 -17.01
N GLY A 130 7.82 -2.21 -16.03
CA GLY A 130 7.88 -0.76 -16.26
C GLY A 130 6.54 -0.09 -16.55
N PHE A 131 5.43 -0.85 -16.54
CA PHE A 131 4.10 -0.37 -16.86
C PHE A 131 3.47 0.36 -15.67
N ILE A 132 2.92 1.54 -15.92
CA ILE A 132 2.17 2.32 -14.93
C ILE A 132 0.69 2.08 -15.18
N THR A 133 0.03 1.42 -14.23
CA THR A 133 -1.39 1.10 -14.31
C THR A 133 -2.29 2.30 -13.96
N PRO A 134 -3.59 2.27 -14.32
CA PRO A 134 -4.55 3.26 -13.83
C PRO A 134 -4.62 3.33 -12.30
N GLU A 135 -4.43 2.21 -11.59
CA GLU A 135 -4.43 2.18 -10.14
C GLU A 135 -3.21 2.91 -9.56
N MET A 136 -2.01 2.76 -10.16
CA MET A 136 -0.82 3.52 -9.76
C MET A 136 -1.00 5.03 -9.97
N ILE A 137 -1.64 5.42 -11.08
CA ILE A 137 -1.99 6.83 -11.33
C ILE A 137 -2.98 7.34 -10.28
N ARG A 138 -4.01 6.54 -9.96
CA ARG A 138 -5.01 6.90 -8.95
C ARG A 138 -4.37 7.06 -7.56
N VAL A 139 -3.45 6.18 -7.19
CA VAL A 139 -2.66 6.32 -5.96
C VAL A 139 -1.87 7.64 -5.94
N ALA A 140 -1.17 7.98 -7.02
CA ALA A 140 -0.41 9.22 -7.11
C ALA A 140 -1.31 10.47 -6.99
N GLN A 141 -2.57 10.41 -7.45
CA GLN A 141 -3.54 11.49 -7.23
C GLN A 141 -3.95 11.62 -5.75
N ARG A 142 -4.04 10.51 -5.02
CA ARG A 142 -4.37 10.49 -3.57
C ARG A 142 -3.17 10.87 -2.70
N GLU A 143 -1.97 10.59 -3.18
CA GLU A 143 -0.69 10.84 -2.52
C GLU A 143 0.15 11.81 -3.37
N PRO A 144 -0.23 13.10 -3.46
CA PRO A 144 0.38 14.05 -4.40
C PRO A 144 1.86 14.34 -4.11
N HIS A 145 2.41 13.84 -3.00
CA HIS A 145 3.84 13.86 -2.71
C HIS A 145 4.62 12.73 -3.40
N LEU A 146 3.93 11.83 -4.13
CA LEU A 146 4.51 10.76 -4.96
C LEU A 146 3.99 10.88 -6.39
N THR A 147 4.90 10.72 -7.36
CA THR A 147 4.57 10.56 -8.78
C THR A 147 4.17 9.11 -9.09
N ALA A 148 3.48 8.89 -10.21
CA ALA A 148 3.11 7.53 -10.63
C ALA A 148 4.34 6.64 -10.92
N ILE A 149 5.47 7.23 -11.35
CA ILE A 149 6.74 6.54 -11.54
C ILE A 149 7.32 6.11 -10.18
N GLU A 150 7.28 6.97 -9.17
CA GLU A 150 7.71 6.64 -7.79
C GLU A 150 6.84 5.53 -7.20
N VAL A 151 5.52 5.56 -7.39
CA VAL A 151 4.59 4.50 -6.97
C VAL A 151 4.94 3.17 -7.65
N ARG A 152 5.12 3.17 -8.98
CA ARG A 152 5.53 1.98 -9.74
C ARG A 152 6.82 1.40 -9.17
N ASP A 153 7.83 2.23 -8.93
CA ASP A 153 9.14 1.76 -8.48
C ASP A 153 9.12 1.20 -7.05
N GLU A 154 8.31 1.78 -6.15
CA GLU A 154 8.08 1.23 -4.82
C GLU A 154 7.42 -0.16 -4.89
N ILE A 155 6.45 -0.31 -5.79
CA ILE A 155 5.78 -1.59 -6.02
C ILE A 155 6.75 -2.62 -6.61
N ALA A 156 7.52 -2.24 -7.63
CA ALA A 156 8.48 -3.14 -8.27
C ALA A 156 9.61 -3.58 -7.32
N ALA A 157 10.02 -2.69 -6.40
CA ALA A 157 10.96 -2.99 -5.33
C ALA A 157 10.35 -3.83 -4.18
N GLY A 158 9.03 -4.08 -4.19
CA GLY A 158 8.32 -4.86 -3.19
C GLY A 158 8.13 -4.17 -1.85
N ARG A 159 8.12 -2.83 -1.83
CA ARG A 159 7.98 -2.01 -0.60
C ARG A 159 6.69 -1.23 -0.52
N MET A 160 5.86 -1.36 -1.55
CA MET A 160 4.51 -0.84 -1.61
C MET A 160 3.62 -1.87 -2.31
N VAL A 161 2.37 -1.95 -1.87
CA VAL A 161 1.33 -2.75 -2.51
C VAL A 161 0.11 -1.89 -2.80
N ILE A 162 -0.64 -2.26 -3.83
CA ILE A 162 -1.97 -1.73 -4.11
C ILE A 162 -2.92 -2.95 -4.07
N PRO A 163 -3.66 -3.16 -2.97
CA PRO A 163 -4.62 -4.26 -2.87
C PRO A 163 -5.83 -3.99 -3.78
N ALA A 164 -5.74 -4.47 -5.01
CA ALA A 164 -6.71 -4.18 -6.05
C ALA A 164 -7.09 -5.46 -6.80
N ASN A 165 -7.92 -6.29 -6.16
CA ASN A 165 -8.51 -7.45 -6.83
C ASN A 165 -9.34 -6.96 -8.02
N ARG A 166 -9.13 -7.56 -9.21
CA ARG A 166 -9.79 -7.19 -10.46
C ARG A 166 -11.32 -7.29 -10.40
N VAL A 167 -11.86 -8.19 -9.59
CA VAL A 167 -13.31 -8.32 -9.37
C VAL A 167 -13.82 -7.12 -8.57
N HIS A 168 -13.14 -6.73 -7.49
CA HIS A 168 -13.53 -5.57 -6.69
C HIS A 168 -13.33 -4.23 -7.42
N LEU A 169 -12.29 -4.13 -8.26
CA LEU A 169 -12.07 -3.00 -9.17
C LEU A 169 -13.23 -2.78 -10.15
N ALA A 170 -13.99 -3.82 -10.51
CA ALA A 170 -15.16 -3.69 -11.35
C ALA A 170 -16.37 -3.07 -10.63
N HIS A 171 -16.25 -2.81 -9.31
CA HIS A 171 -17.28 -2.20 -8.48
C HIS A 171 -16.87 -0.78 -8.06
N LYS A 172 -16.81 -0.51 -6.76
CA LYS A 172 -16.61 0.83 -6.20
C LYS A 172 -15.21 1.06 -5.62
N LEU A 173 -14.32 0.06 -5.69
CA LEU A 173 -12.98 0.16 -5.12
C LEU A 173 -12.27 1.39 -5.67
N ASP A 174 -11.85 2.29 -4.79
CA ASP A 174 -10.97 3.42 -5.07
C ASP A 174 -9.54 3.02 -4.67
N PRO A 175 -8.66 2.69 -5.63
CA PRO A 175 -7.31 2.20 -5.35
C PRO A 175 -6.52 3.08 -4.39
N MET A 176 -5.78 2.42 -3.51
CA MET A 176 -4.85 3.06 -2.60
C MET A 176 -3.60 2.21 -2.37
N ALA A 177 -2.53 2.85 -1.93
CA ALA A 177 -1.27 2.18 -1.64
C ALA A 177 -1.04 1.97 -0.14
N ILE A 178 -0.38 0.86 0.18
CA ILE A 178 0.19 0.57 1.49
C ILE A 178 1.69 0.40 1.29
N GLY A 179 2.48 1.32 1.83
CA GLY A 179 3.93 1.28 1.73
C GLY A 179 4.57 2.36 2.57
N ARG A 180 5.89 2.28 2.75
CA ARG A 180 6.62 3.23 3.61
C ARG A 180 6.70 4.64 3.03
N ALA A 181 6.65 4.76 1.70
CA ALA A 181 6.65 6.05 1.01
C ALA A 181 5.25 6.73 0.97
N SER A 182 4.16 5.98 1.16
CA SER A 182 2.81 6.53 1.24
C SER A 182 2.51 7.05 2.65
N LYS A 183 1.37 7.73 2.84
CA LYS A 183 0.90 8.03 4.21
C LYS A 183 0.59 6.73 4.95
N THR A 184 0.72 6.76 6.27
CA THR A 184 0.28 5.65 7.15
C THR A 184 -1.20 5.35 6.90
N LYS A 185 -1.52 4.07 6.76
CA LYS A 185 -2.88 3.58 6.54
C LYS A 185 -3.42 2.91 7.78
N ILE A 186 -4.72 3.03 8.03
CA ILE A 186 -5.41 2.36 9.14
C ILE A 186 -6.44 1.35 8.63
N ASN A 187 -6.60 0.27 9.37
CA ASN A 187 -7.57 -0.79 9.06
C ASN A 187 -8.66 -0.83 10.14
N ALA A 188 -9.91 -1.03 9.72
CA ALA A 188 -11.03 -1.31 10.62
C ALA A 188 -11.49 -2.76 10.46
N ASN A 189 -11.56 -3.49 11.59
CA ASN A 189 -12.11 -4.84 11.60
C ASN A 189 -13.62 -4.79 11.88
N MET A 190 -14.39 -5.50 11.07
CA MET A 190 -15.83 -5.73 11.24
C MET A 190 -16.14 -7.21 11.10
N GLY A 191 -17.41 -7.59 11.23
CA GLY A 191 -17.83 -8.97 11.06
C GLY A 191 -19.06 -9.31 11.87
N ALA A 192 -19.88 -10.18 11.28
CA ALA A 192 -21.03 -10.78 11.89
C ALA A 192 -20.66 -11.93 12.82
N SER A 193 -21.37 -12.00 13.94
CA SER A 193 -21.23 -13.07 14.92
C SER A 193 -22.42 -14.03 14.83
N PRO A 194 -22.29 -15.31 15.24
CA PRO A 194 -23.40 -16.28 15.22
C PRO A 194 -24.66 -15.83 15.98
N ILE A 195 -24.53 -14.84 16.85
CA ILE A 195 -25.55 -14.35 17.78
C ILE A 195 -26.13 -12.99 17.37
N SER A 196 -25.52 -12.28 16.42
CA SER A 196 -25.97 -10.94 16.03
C SER A 196 -25.34 -10.47 14.72
N SER A 197 -26.14 -9.68 13.99
CA SER A 197 -25.95 -8.97 12.72
C SER A 197 -26.26 -9.71 11.42
N GLY A 198 -27.12 -9.07 10.62
CA GLY A 198 -27.39 -9.42 9.23
C GLY A 198 -26.64 -8.51 8.26
N THR A 199 -26.70 -8.84 6.97
CA THR A 199 -25.95 -8.16 5.90
C THR A 199 -26.10 -6.63 5.90
N HIS A 200 -27.29 -6.11 6.20
CA HIS A 200 -27.52 -4.66 6.22
C HIS A 200 -26.70 -3.94 7.30
N GLU A 201 -26.59 -4.52 8.49
CA GLU A 201 -25.83 -3.95 9.60
C GLU A 201 -24.33 -3.96 9.33
N GLU A 202 -23.82 -5.01 8.66
CA GLU A 202 -22.41 -5.06 8.24
C GLU A 202 -22.09 -4.00 7.18
N VAL A 203 -22.99 -3.78 6.22
CA VAL A 203 -22.83 -2.68 5.24
C VAL A 203 -22.90 -1.31 5.92
N GLU A 204 -23.74 -1.13 6.95
CA GLU A 204 -23.76 0.10 7.74
C GLU A 204 -22.43 0.31 8.50
N LYS A 205 -21.89 -0.74 9.14
CA LYS A 205 -20.57 -0.69 9.81
C LYS A 205 -19.46 -0.30 8.84
N LEU A 206 -19.49 -0.83 7.61
CA LEU A 206 -18.57 -0.47 6.54
C LEU A 206 -18.63 1.03 6.22
N GLN A 207 -19.82 1.57 6.01
CA GLN A 207 -20.01 2.99 5.70
C GLN A 207 -19.51 3.89 6.86
N TRP A 208 -19.75 3.47 8.10
CA TRP A 208 -19.21 4.18 9.28
C TRP A 208 -17.69 4.14 9.35
N ALA A 209 -17.07 3.00 9.06
CA ALA A 209 -15.62 2.86 9.04
C ALA A 209 -14.98 3.77 7.98
N GLU A 210 -15.49 3.73 6.74
CA GLU A 210 -15.01 4.60 5.65
C GLU A 210 -15.21 6.09 5.99
N LYS A 211 -16.37 6.46 6.54
CA LYS A 211 -16.69 7.84 6.94
C LYS A 211 -15.70 8.41 7.96
N TRP A 212 -15.20 7.59 8.88
CA TRP A 212 -14.23 8.00 9.90
C TRP A 212 -12.77 7.77 9.50
N GLY A 213 -12.52 7.40 8.25
CA GLY A 213 -11.17 7.38 7.67
C GLY A 213 -10.47 6.04 7.73
N ALA A 214 -11.18 4.92 7.85
CA ALA A 214 -10.59 3.62 7.61
C ALA A 214 -10.07 3.54 6.17
N ASP A 215 -8.77 3.30 5.98
CA ASP A 215 -8.16 3.11 4.67
C ASP A 215 -8.43 1.70 4.13
N THR A 216 -8.57 0.71 5.01
CA THR A 216 -8.92 -0.66 4.65
C THR A 216 -9.88 -1.22 5.65
N VAL A 217 -10.62 -2.24 5.24
CA VAL A 217 -11.55 -2.95 6.10
C VAL A 217 -11.27 -4.43 6.02
N MET A 218 -11.35 -5.13 7.15
CA MET A 218 -11.38 -6.59 7.16
C MET A 218 -12.72 -7.12 7.65
N ASP A 219 -13.30 -8.04 6.89
CA ASP A 219 -14.41 -8.88 7.33
C ASP A 219 -13.88 -10.11 8.07
N LEU A 220 -14.19 -10.17 9.37
CA LEU A 220 -13.85 -11.26 10.28
C LEU A 220 -15.08 -12.06 10.70
N SER A 221 -16.16 -12.02 9.90
CA SER A 221 -17.40 -12.75 10.15
C SER A 221 -17.17 -14.25 10.33
N THR A 222 -17.89 -14.84 11.31
CA THR A 222 -17.79 -16.27 11.66
C THR A 222 -19.14 -16.99 11.69
N GLY A 223 -20.24 -16.29 11.39
CA GLY A 223 -21.59 -16.87 11.38
C GLY A 223 -22.48 -16.24 10.30
N GLY A 224 -23.66 -16.85 10.10
CA GLY A 224 -24.60 -16.43 9.06
C GLY A 224 -24.18 -16.83 7.65
N ASN A 225 -24.79 -16.20 6.64
CA ASN A 225 -24.44 -16.40 5.23
C ASN A 225 -23.24 -15.51 4.86
N LEU A 226 -22.03 -16.06 4.98
CA LEU A 226 -20.79 -15.31 4.72
C LEU A 226 -20.67 -14.83 3.28
N ASP A 227 -21.07 -15.64 2.30
CA ASP A 227 -20.89 -15.33 0.88
C ASP A 227 -21.76 -14.14 0.50
N GLU A 228 -23.03 -14.15 0.89
CA GLU A 228 -23.96 -13.03 0.67
C GLU A 228 -23.48 -11.75 1.37
N CYS A 229 -23.00 -11.87 2.61
CA CYS A 229 -22.48 -10.73 3.37
C CYS A 229 -21.27 -10.10 2.67
N ARG A 230 -20.29 -10.92 2.27
CA ARG A 230 -19.06 -10.46 1.61
C ARG A 230 -19.29 -9.92 0.22
N GLU A 231 -20.21 -10.50 -0.54
CA GLU A 231 -20.63 -9.95 -1.82
C GLU A 231 -21.21 -8.54 -1.62
N ALA A 232 -22.11 -8.37 -0.64
CA ALA A 232 -22.66 -7.05 -0.32
C ALA A 232 -21.59 -6.05 0.13
N LEU A 233 -20.59 -6.48 0.92
CA LEU A 233 -19.47 -5.64 1.33
C LEU A 233 -18.62 -5.22 0.11
N CYS A 234 -18.22 -6.14 -0.75
CA CYS A 234 -17.44 -5.84 -1.96
C CYS A 234 -18.19 -4.91 -2.94
N LEU A 235 -19.51 -5.09 -3.09
CA LEU A 235 -20.34 -4.24 -3.94
C LEU A 235 -20.49 -2.80 -3.41
N ASN A 236 -20.38 -2.62 -2.09
CA ASN A 236 -20.60 -1.33 -1.43
C ASN A 236 -19.33 -0.62 -0.97
N SER A 237 -18.21 -1.34 -0.83
CA SER A 237 -16.97 -0.75 -0.31
C SER A 237 -16.17 0.00 -1.37
N THR A 238 -15.72 1.18 -0.98
CA THR A 238 -14.75 1.98 -1.74
C THR A 238 -13.31 1.71 -1.33
N VAL A 239 -13.09 0.99 -0.24
CA VAL A 239 -11.77 0.64 0.27
C VAL A 239 -11.47 -0.85 0.07
N PRO A 240 -10.20 -1.29 0.08
CA PRO A 240 -9.89 -2.71 0.02
C PRO A 240 -10.52 -3.50 1.16
N ILE A 241 -11.12 -4.65 0.82
CA ILE A 241 -11.65 -5.63 1.78
C ILE A 241 -10.65 -6.77 1.97
N GLY A 242 -10.23 -7.00 3.20
CA GLY A 242 -9.48 -8.18 3.62
C GLY A 242 -10.37 -9.21 4.32
N THR A 243 -9.94 -10.46 4.33
CA THR A 243 -10.59 -11.57 5.05
C THR A 243 -9.53 -12.47 5.66
N VAL A 244 -9.95 -13.37 6.54
CA VAL A 244 -9.13 -14.49 7.01
C VAL A 244 -9.77 -15.77 6.49
N PRO A 245 -9.31 -16.35 5.36
CA PRO A 245 -9.99 -17.46 4.68
C PRO A 245 -10.29 -18.66 5.58
N ILE A 246 -9.39 -18.97 6.52
CA ILE A 246 -9.56 -20.09 7.45
C ILE A 246 -10.83 -19.95 8.32
N TYR A 247 -11.29 -18.72 8.61
CA TYR A 247 -12.50 -18.50 9.40
C TYR A 247 -13.75 -19.01 8.67
N SER A 248 -13.76 -18.97 7.35
CA SER A 248 -14.84 -19.56 6.54
C SER A 248 -14.72 -21.06 6.43
N MET A 249 -13.49 -21.55 6.28
CA MET A 249 -13.21 -22.98 6.12
C MET A 249 -13.62 -23.79 7.37
N ILE A 250 -13.51 -23.23 8.56
CA ILE A 250 -13.84 -23.92 9.82
C ILE A 250 -15.33 -23.86 10.22
N ILE A 251 -16.19 -23.16 9.46
CA ILE A 251 -17.61 -23.07 9.82
C ILE A 251 -18.26 -24.44 9.72
N GLY A 252 -18.79 -24.92 10.84
CA GLY A 252 -19.43 -26.23 10.94
C GLY A 252 -18.46 -27.41 10.81
N LYS A 253 -17.15 -27.18 10.86
CA LYS A 253 -16.10 -28.21 10.79
C LYS A 253 -15.18 -28.13 12.01
N LYS A 254 -14.49 -29.22 12.33
CA LYS A 254 -13.39 -29.18 13.29
C LYS A 254 -12.11 -28.80 12.59
N LEU A 255 -11.13 -28.32 13.36
CA LEU A 255 -9.83 -27.95 12.81
C LEU A 255 -9.13 -29.17 12.18
N GLU A 256 -9.31 -30.34 12.78
CA GLU A 256 -8.75 -31.62 12.32
C GLU A 256 -9.37 -32.10 11.00
N ASP A 257 -10.52 -31.56 10.61
CA ASP A 257 -11.20 -31.92 9.35
C ASP A 257 -10.68 -31.11 8.16
N LEU A 258 -9.84 -30.07 8.38
CA LEU A 258 -9.26 -29.26 7.31
C LEU A 258 -8.19 -30.03 6.54
N ASN A 259 -8.18 -29.87 5.23
CA ASN A 259 -7.19 -30.42 4.31
C ASN A 259 -7.03 -29.48 3.10
N GLU A 260 -6.15 -29.81 2.16
CA GLU A 260 -5.86 -28.94 0.99
C GLU A 260 -7.04 -28.74 0.03
N GLU A 261 -8.05 -29.63 0.04
CA GLU A 261 -9.24 -29.52 -0.82
C GLU A 261 -10.30 -28.56 -0.27
N ILE A 262 -10.18 -28.19 1.01
CA ILE A 262 -11.13 -27.33 1.75
C ILE A 262 -10.60 -25.91 1.82
#